data_AF-A0A2D7BZ36-F1
#
_entry.id   AF-A0A2D7BZ36-F1
#
_cell.length_a   1.000
_cell.length_b   1.000
_cell.length_c   1.000
_cell.angle_alpha   90.00
_cell.angle_beta   90.00
_cell.angle_gamma   90.00
#
_symmetry.space_group_name_H-M   'P 1'
#
loop_
_entity.id
_entity.type
_entity.pdbx_description
1 polymer ?
#
loop_
_entity_poly.entity_id
_entity_poly.type
_entity_poly.pdbx_seq_one_letter_code
_entity_poly.pdbx_strand_id
1 'polypeptide(L)'
;MRKKWNNRRPQQPKQKQWKKDGGRSVTVRYDDFETAMRIWKRKVKKSGILLDLKQKEYFETRREKQRKAKQKAIRRCERKRQKEAEAFLSKSRNR
;
A
#
# COMPACT_ATOMS: atom_id res chain seq x y z
N MET A 1 49.30 -36.71 7.37
CA MET A 1 47.85 -36.68 7.04
C MET A 1 47.23 -35.37 7.51
N ARG A 2 46.78 -34.49 6.61
CA ARG A 2 46.09 -33.24 6.99
C ARG A 2 44.59 -33.51 7.15
N LYS A 3 44.05 -33.33 8.36
CA LYS A 3 42.59 -33.44 8.64
C LYS A 3 41.85 -32.33 7.88
N LYS A 4 41.04 -32.72 6.89
CA LYS A 4 40.18 -31.81 6.13
C LYS A 4 38.95 -31.51 6.98
N TRP A 5 38.95 -30.38 7.68
CA TRP A 5 37.79 -29.92 8.43
C TRP A 5 36.64 -29.67 7.43
N ASN A 6 35.54 -30.42 7.60
CA ASN A 6 34.37 -30.35 6.75
C ASN A 6 33.63 -29.02 7.01
N ASN A 7 33.97 -27.97 6.25
CA ASN A 7 33.30 -26.65 6.31
C ASN A 7 31.90 -26.65 5.68
N ARG A 8 31.10 -27.72 5.86
CA ARG A 8 29.69 -27.72 5.46
C ARG A 8 28.91 -27.04 6.58
N ARG A 9 28.77 -25.71 6.46
CA ARG A 9 27.89 -24.90 7.31
C ARG A 9 26.52 -25.62 7.38
N PRO A 10 26.03 -26.02 8.56
CA PRO A 10 24.79 -26.78 8.65
C PRO A 10 23.67 -25.98 8.00
N GLN A 11 22.93 -26.64 7.10
CA GLN A 11 21.88 -26.00 6.34
C GLN A 11 20.75 -25.63 7.32
N GLN A 12 20.51 -24.33 7.53
CA GLN A 12 19.45 -23.90 8.43
C GLN A 12 18.09 -24.40 7.93
N PRO A 13 17.19 -24.85 8.83
CA PRO A 13 15.86 -25.27 8.44
C PRO A 13 15.12 -24.12 7.74
N LYS A 14 14.44 -24.43 6.62
CA LYS A 14 13.65 -23.44 5.89
C LYS A 14 12.52 -22.92 6.78
N GLN A 15 12.31 -21.61 6.81
CA GLN A 15 11.23 -21.01 7.60
C GLN A 15 9.85 -21.48 7.10
N LYS A 16 8.88 -21.58 8.03
CA LYS A 16 7.50 -22.00 7.73
C LYS A 16 6.84 -21.02 6.74
N GLN A 17 6.66 -21.47 5.50
CA GLN A 17 6.01 -20.67 4.45
C GLN A 17 4.50 -20.82 4.55
N TRP A 18 3.84 -19.79 5.02
CA TRP A 18 2.38 -19.73 5.01
C TRP A 18 1.84 -19.43 3.60
N LYS A 19 0.67 -19.99 3.28
CA LYS A 19 -0.05 -19.67 2.03
C LYS A 19 -0.34 -18.16 1.97
N LYS A 20 -0.31 -17.58 0.77
CA LYS A 20 -0.66 -16.16 0.58
C LYS A 20 -2.16 -15.99 0.77
N ASP A 21 -2.57 -15.02 1.59
CA ASP A 21 -3.99 -14.72 1.80
C ASP A 21 -4.57 -14.07 0.54
N GLY A 22 -5.66 -14.65 0.02
CA GLY A 22 -6.33 -14.20 -1.19
C GLY A 22 -7.11 -12.90 -1.02
N GLY A 23 -7.12 -12.05 -2.05
CA GLY A 23 -7.99 -10.87 -2.12
C GLY A 23 -8.00 -10.03 -0.84
N ARG A 24 -9.20 -9.92 -0.23
CA ARG A 24 -9.47 -9.11 0.97
C ARG A 24 -9.45 -9.90 2.28
N SER A 25 -9.32 -11.23 2.26
CA SER A 25 -9.21 -12.02 3.48
C SER A 25 -7.79 -11.94 4.06
N VAL A 26 -7.68 -12.13 5.37
CA VAL A 26 -6.41 -12.22 6.10
C VAL A 26 -6.56 -13.31 7.14
N THR A 27 -5.65 -14.29 7.12
CA THR A 27 -5.60 -15.33 8.15
C THR A 27 -4.81 -14.80 9.35
N VAL A 28 -5.38 -14.90 10.54
CA VAL A 28 -4.65 -14.59 11.79
C VAL A 28 -3.60 -15.66 12.02
N ARG A 29 -2.38 -15.26 12.39
CA ARG A 29 -1.25 -16.17 12.64
C ARG A 29 -0.65 -15.82 13.98
N TYR A 30 -0.30 -16.84 14.77
CA TYR A 30 0.31 -16.67 16.10
C TYR A 30 -0.52 -15.79 17.04
N ASP A 31 -1.86 -15.84 16.91
CA ASP A 31 -2.83 -15.03 17.66
C ASP A 31 -2.62 -13.50 17.60
N ASP A 32 -1.83 -13.01 16.63
CA ASP A 32 -1.63 -11.58 16.38
C ASP A 32 -2.78 -11.00 15.57
N PHE A 33 -3.87 -10.69 16.28
CA PHE A 33 -5.07 -10.11 15.70
C PHE A 33 -4.89 -8.66 15.25
N GLU A 34 -4.09 -7.87 15.97
CA GLU A 34 -3.90 -6.45 15.67
C GLU A 34 -3.20 -6.26 14.32
N THR A 35 -2.11 -7.00 14.09
CA THR A 35 -1.41 -6.96 12.80
C THR A 35 -2.30 -7.47 11.68
N ALA A 36 -3.03 -8.57 11.91
CA ALA A 36 -3.97 -9.11 10.93
C ALA A 36 -5.05 -8.08 10.56
N MET A 37 -5.62 -7.38 11.54
CA MET A 37 -6.62 -6.33 11.33
C MET A 37 -6.05 -5.15 10.55
N ARG A 38 -4.81 -4.71 10.85
CA ARG A 38 -4.15 -3.63 10.11
C ARG A 38 -3.94 -4.00 8.64
N ILE A 39 -3.49 -5.22 8.37
CA ILE A 39 -3.31 -5.73 7.00
C ILE A 39 -4.67 -5.79 6.29
N TRP A 40 -5.70 -6.28 6.97
CA TRP A 40 -7.05 -6.36 6.43
C TRP A 40 -7.60 -4.98 6.07
N LYS A 41 -7.51 -4.00 6.97
CA LYS A 41 -7.90 -2.59 6.72
C LYS A 41 -7.17 -2.03 5.49
N ARG A 42 -5.87 -2.32 5.35
CA ARG A 42 -5.08 -1.92 4.18
C ARG A 42 -5.57 -2.59 2.88
N LYS A 43 -5.88 -3.89 2.92
CA LYS A 43 -6.44 -4.62 1.76
C LYS A 43 -7.81 -4.07 1.36
N VAL A 44 -8.70 -3.81 2.32
CA VAL A 44 -10.01 -3.19 2.08
C VAL A 44 -9.86 -1.81 1.46
N LYS A 45 -8.98 -0.95 2.02
CA LYS A 45 -8.70 0.37 1.45
C LYS A 45 -8.15 0.29 0.02
N LYS A 46 -7.24 -0.65 -0.25
CA LYS A 46 -6.65 -0.86 -1.59
C LYS A 46 -7.69 -1.36 -2.60
N SER A 47 -8.68 -2.13 -2.15
CA SER A 47 -9.75 -2.63 -3.02
C SER A 47 -10.71 -1.55 -3.53
N GLY A 48 -10.71 -0.33 -2.96
CA GLY A 48 -11.54 0.78 -3.43
C GLY A 48 -13.04 0.66 -3.14
N ILE A 49 -13.52 -0.50 -2.66
CA ILE A 49 -14.95 -0.78 -2.49
C ILE A 49 -15.72 0.27 -1.69
N LEU A 50 -15.15 0.83 -0.62
CA LEU A 50 -15.83 1.84 0.19
C LEU A 50 -16.05 3.14 -0.59
N LEU A 51 -15.11 3.49 -1.48
CA LEU A 51 -15.24 4.65 -2.36
C LEU A 51 -16.33 4.40 -3.41
N ASP A 52 -16.38 3.19 -3.97
CA ASP A 52 -17.36 2.82 -4.98
C ASP A 52 -18.77 2.77 -4.41
N LEU A 53 -18.94 2.22 -3.20
CA LEU A 53 -20.22 2.23 -2.48
C LEU A 53 -20.71 3.67 -2.26
N LYS A 54 -19.82 4.56 -1.79
CA LYS A 54 -20.15 5.97 -1.59
C LYS A 54 -20.53 6.68 -2.89
N GLN A 55 -19.90 6.32 -4.02
CA GLN A 55 -20.25 6.91 -5.33
C GLN A 55 -21.59 6.39 -5.88
N LYS A 56 -22.02 5.20 -5.47
CA LYS A 56 -23.27 4.56 -5.90
C LYS A 56 -24.46 4.88 -5.00
N GLU A 57 -24.23 5.53 -3.86
CA GLU A 57 -25.28 5.89 -2.89
C GLU A 57 -26.35 6.81 -3.50
N TYR A 58 -25.94 7.73 -4.38
CA TYR A 58 -26.84 8.67 -5.06
C TYR A 58 -26.61 8.66 -6.57
N PHE A 59 -27.66 8.97 -7.33
CA PHE A 59 -27.53 9.19 -8.76
C PHE A 59 -26.70 10.45 -9.05
N GLU A 60 -25.74 10.32 -9.96
CA GLU A 60 -25.00 11.46 -10.52
C GLU A 60 -25.12 11.45 -12.03
N THR A 61 -25.38 12.62 -12.61
CA THR A 61 -25.42 12.77 -14.06
C THR A 61 -24.02 12.59 -14.67
N ARG A 62 -23.97 12.22 -15.96
CA ARG A 62 -22.70 12.07 -16.69
C ARG A 62 -21.85 13.34 -16.63
N ARG A 63 -22.47 14.51 -16.75
CA ARG A 63 -21.77 15.81 -16.73
C ARG A 63 -21.14 16.09 -15.38
N GLU A 64 -21.83 15.77 -14.28
CA GLU A 64 -21.29 15.93 -12.93
C GLU A 64 -20.11 15.00 -12.68
N LYS A 65 -20.19 13.74 -13.10
CA LYS A 65 -19.08 12.78 -13.02
C LYS A 65 -17.84 13.32 -13.75
N GLN A 66 -18.00 13.85 -14.96
CA GLN A 66 -16.91 14.45 -15.73
C GLN A 66 -16.33 15.70 -15.07
N ARG A 67 -17.20 16.60 -14.56
CA ARG A 67 -16.77 17.80 -13.83
C ARG A 67 -15.95 17.45 -12.59
N LYS A 68 -16.42 16.50 -11.77
CA LYS A 68 -15.71 16.01 -10.59
C LYS A 68 -14.37 15.37 -10.95
N ALA A 69 -14.32 14.59 -12.03
CA ALA A 69 -13.07 13.98 -12.52
C ALA A 69 -12.04 15.04 -12.96
N LYS A 70 -12.47 16.05 -13.73
CA LYS A 70 -11.61 17.17 -14.16
C LYS A 70 -11.08 17.97 -12.96
N GLN A 71 -11.95 18.33 -12.02
CA GLN A 71 -11.56 19.04 -10.79
C GLN A 71 -10.56 18.22 -9.96
N LYS A 72 -10.75 16.90 -9.85
CA LYS A 72 -9.80 16.01 -9.16
C LYS A 72 -8.44 15.97 -9.85
N ALA A 73 -8.40 15.99 -11.18
CA ALA A 73 -7.15 16.04 -11.94
C ALA A 73 -6.41 17.38 -11.73
N ILE A 74 -7.13 18.51 -11.81
CA ILE A 74 -6.57 19.85 -11.56
C ILE A 74 -5.95 19.91 -10.15
N ARG A 75 -6.70 19.52 -9.13
CA ARG A 75 -6.21 19.48 -7.73
C ARG A 75 -4.97 18.61 -7.55
N ARG A 76 -4.85 17.50 -8.29
CA ARG A 76 -3.66 16.63 -8.25
C ARG A 76 -2.44 17.34 -8.85
N CYS A 77 -2.61 18.01 -9.98
CA CYS A 77 -1.55 18.77 -10.62
C CYS A 77 -1.09 19.95 -9.75
N GLU A 78 -2.03 20.69 -9.16
CA GLU A 78 -1.73 21.80 -8.25
C GLU A 78 -0.93 21.33 -7.04
N ARG A 79 -1.37 20.27 -6.37
CA ARG A 79 -0.63 19.69 -5.22
C ARG A 79 0.76 19.20 -5.60
N LYS A 80 0.92 18.64 -6.80
CA LYS A 80 2.23 18.21 -7.30
C LYS A 80 3.17 19.41 -7.49
N ARG A 81 2.69 20.47 -8.14
CA ARG A 81 3.46 21.72 -8.34
C ARG A 81 3.83 22.38 -7.02
N GLN A 82 2.90 22.44 -6.06
CA GLN A 82 3.17 22.98 -4.72
C GLN A 82 4.28 22.20 -4.01
N LYS A 83 4.21 20.86 -4.05
CA LYS A 83 5.23 20.00 -3.46
C LYS A 83 6.60 20.17 -4.11
N GLU A 84 6.65 20.33 -5.44
CA GLU A 84 7.88 20.58 -6.19
C GLU A 84 8.48 21.95 -5.86
N ALA A 85 7.65 22.99 -5.74
CA ALA A 85 8.07 24.32 -5.32
C ALA A 85 8.60 24.34 -3.88
N GLU A 86 7.92 23.68 -2.95
CA GLU A 86 8.36 23.54 -1.56
C GLU A 86 9.71 22.81 -1.48
N ALA A 87 9.86 21.70 -2.21
CA ALA A 87 11.11 20.95 -2.27
C ALA A 87 12.27 21.76 -2.89
N PHE A 88 11.96 22.61 -3.88
CA PHE A 88 12.94 23.53 -4.47
C PHE A 88 13.40 24.57 -3.45
N LEU A 89 12.45 25.24 -2.77
CA LEU A 89 12.73 26.24 -1.73
C LEU A 89 13.49 25.66 -0.55
N SER A 90 13.13 24.45 -0.08
CA SER A 90 13.85 23.80 1.01
C SER A 90 15.30 23.45 0.63
N LYS A 91 15.53 23.08 -0.64
CA LYS A 91 16.86 22.73 -1.15
C LYS A 91 17.72 23.95 -1.43
N SER A 92 17.14 25.08 -1.81
CA SER A 92 17.87 26.34 -1.95
C SER A 92 18.21 26.97 -0.60
N ARG A 93 17.40 26.72 0.44
CA ARG A 93 17.62 27.25 1.79
C ARG A 93 18.67 26.49 2.61
N ASN A 94 18.86 25.19 2.34
CA ASN A 94 19.84 24.32 3.01
C ASN A 94 21.17 24.21 2.24
N ARG A 95 21.44 25.12 1.30
CA ARG A 95 22.68 25.19 0.53
C ARG A 95 23.38 26.50 0.87
#